data_AF-A0A4Q7X4N7-F1
#
_entry.id   AF-A0A4Q7X4N7-F1
#
_cell.length_a   1.000
_cell.length_b   1.000
_cell.length_c   1.000
_cell.angle_alpha   90.00
_cell.angle_beta   90.00
_cell.angle_gamma   90.00
#
_symmetry.space_group_name_H-M   'P 1'
#
loop_
_entity.id
_entity.type
_entity.pdbx_description
1 polymer ?
#
loop_
_entity_poly.entity_id
_entity_poly.type
_entity_poly.pdbx_seq_one_letter_code
_entity_poly.pdbx_strand_id
1 'polypeptide(L)'
;MPTVFLAHADEALARIYARLGGRPAGTTLLVADQAARGRQGHEGPPRARGGFKPVVCSAHRETTGALACHAYDREGVTAHMNGSASNRPARAGLALGAALVSAMLCTPATAAGPEEAGKGPGAAATTPAHAERACPVVYFDLGETLVHTADDGSTTYLPGAASYLRNLRGRHIRVGLITNVPPSWGTTDAERAARLRTEVDATWRGPVPFAWADFGDRIRTPRTEAERKPSPVLWQRAKDDSAGCRVVYQAETAQEVSVASSLGFLSYQVGRPNRPVFLPAGLVELLGRRPG
;
A
#
# COMPACT_ATOMS: atom_id res chain seq x y z
N MET A 1 -31.37 1.40 -14.34
CA MET A 1 -29.97 0.94 -14.24
C MET A 1 -29.35 1.64 -13.06
N PRO A 2 -28.83 0.92 -12.06
CA PRO A 2 -28.17 1.55 -10.92
C PRO A 2 -26.85 2.19 -11.38
N THR A 3 -26.56 3.40 -10.91
CA THR A 3 -25.31 4.11 -11.20
C THR A 3 -24.56 4.28 -9.88
N VAL A 4 -23.28 3.87 -9.84
CA VAL A 4 -22.41 4.05 -8.67
C VAL A 4 -21.50 5.22 -8.95
N PHE A 5 -21.45 6.17 -8.02
CA PHE A 5 -20.56 7.33 -8.07
C PHE A 5 -19.40 7.11 -7.11
N LEU A 6 -18.18 7.12 -7.62
CA LEU A 6 -16.98 7.24 -6.81
C LEU A 6 -16.56 8.71 -6.83
N ALA A 7 -17.03 9.48 -5.85
CA ALA A 7 -16.55 10.83 -5.64
C ALA A 7 -15.22 10.78 -4.89
N HIS A 8 -14.21 11.49 -5.40
CA HIS A 8 -12.88 11.65 -4.77
C HIS A 8 -12.03 10.38 -4.61
N ALA A 9 -12.30 9.32 -5.39
CA ALA A 9 -11.35 8.23 -5.53
C ALA A 9 -10.20 8.69 -6.44
N ASP A 10 -8.96 8.50 -6.00
CA ASP A 10 -7.80 8.55 -6.89
C ASP A 10 -8.09 7.70 -8.14
N GLU A 11 -7.75 8.21 -9.32
CA GLU A 11 -8.05 7.59 -10.61
C GLU A 11 -7.54 6.14 -10.66
N ALA A 12 -6.43 5.85 -10.00
CA ALA A 12 -5.89 4.50 -9.87
C ALA A 12 -6.85 3.57 -9.09
N LEU A 13 -7.45 4.06 -8.02
CA LEU A 13 -8.37 3.29 -7.17
C LEU A 13 -9.68 2.99 -7.89
N ALA A 14 -10.20 3.95 -8.66
CA ALA A 14 -11.40 3.76 -9.48
C ALA A 14 -11.21 2.70 -10.57
N ARG A 15 -10.02 2.64 -11.18
CA ARG A 15 -9.67 1.64 -12.21
C ARG A 15 -9.49 0.24 -11.62
N ILE A 16 -8.91 0.12 -10.42
CA ILE A 16 -8.83 -1.15 -9.67
C ILE A 16 -10.24 -1.65 -9.34
N TYR A 17 -11.13 -0.77 -8.85
CA TYR A 17 -12.51 -1.13 -8.51
C TYR A 17 -13.32 -1.62 -9.73
N ALA A 18 -13.08 -1.03 -10.91
CA ALA A 18 -13.74 -1.44 -12.14
C ALA A 18 -13.25 -2.80 -12.69
N ARG A 19 -11.98 -3.18 -12.46
CA ARG A 19 -11.42 -4.46 -12.94
C ARG A 19 -11.71 -5.64 -12.02
N LEU A 20 -11.91 -5.42 -10.72
CA LEU A 20 -12.10 -6.48 -9.73
C LEU A 20 -13.53 -7.06 -9.65
N GLY A 21 -14.41 -6.75 -10.61
CA GLY A 21 -15.73 -7.39 -10.69
C GLY A 21 -16.73 -6.98 -9.61
N GLY A 22 -16.47 -5.91 -8.85
CA GLY A 22 -17.42 -5.33 -7.88
C GLY A 22 -18.65 -4.66 -8.50
N ARG A 23 -18.92 -4.90 -9.78
CA ARG A 23 -20.05 -4.33 -10.53
C ARG A 23 -21.10 -5.41 -10.76
N PRO A 24 -22.32 -5.27 -10.20
CA PRO A 24 -23.48 -5.97 -10.72
C PRO A 24 -23.64 -5.68 -12.22
N ALA A 25 -24.08 -6.68 -12.99
CA ALA A 25 -24.36 -6.50 -14.41
C ALA A 25 -25.38 -5.36 -14.61
N GLY A 26 -25.11 -4.44 -15.54
CA GLY A 26 -26.00 -3.31 -15.84
C GLY A 26 -25.81 -2.04 -15.00
N THR A 27 -24.74 -1.94 -14.20
CA THR A 27 -24.40 -0.72 -13.45
C THR A 27 -23.48 0.20 -14.27
N THR A 28 -23.65 1.53 -14.21
CA THR A 28 -22.70 2.51 -14.80
C THR A 28 -21.84 3.12 -13.70
N LEU A 29 -20.53 3.24 -13.90
CA LEU A 29 -19.59 3.90 -12.99
C LEU A 29 -19.30 5.31 -13.50
N LEU A 30 -19.53 6.33 -12.67
CA LEU A 30 -19.15 7.71 -12.96
C LEU A 30 -18.11 8.19 -11.94
N VAL A 31 -16.94 8.58 -12.42
CA VAL A 31 -15.87 9.23 -11.64
C VAL A 31 -16.00 10.73 -11.89
N ALA A 32 -16.37 11.49 -10.86
CA ALA A 32 -16.49 12.94 -10.99
C ALA A 32 -15.19 13.60 -10.51
N ASP A 33 -14.42 14.14 -11.45
CA ASP A 33 -13.26 14.99 -11.17
C ASP A 33 -13.59 16.45 -11.50
N GLN A 34 -14.11 17.21 -10.53
CA GLN A 34 -14.16 18.67 -10.59
C GLN A 34 -14.06 19.26 -9.18
N ALA A 35 -13.01 20.06 -8.94
CA ALA A 35 -13.03 21.04 -7.87
C ALA A 35 -14.04 22.15 -8.22
N ALA A 36 -14.89 22.54 -7.26
CA ALA A 36 -15.85 23.61 -7.44
C ALA A 36 -15.14 24.93 -7.80
N ARG A 37 -15.30 25.43 -9.03
CA ARG A 37 -14.96 26.81 -9.38
C ARG A 37 -16.08 27.73 -8.87
N GLY A 38 -15.93 28.21 -7.64
CA GLY A 38 -16.71 29.36 -7.16
C GLY A 38 -16.28 30.63 -7.89
N ARG A 39 -17.22 31.35 -8.51
CA ARG A 39 -17.01 32.73 -8.96
C ARG A 39 -16.59 33.58 -7.76
N GLN A 40 -15.46 34.26 -7.87
CA GLN A 40 -15.05 35.28 -6.89
C GLN A 40 -16.01 36.46 -6.95
N GLY A 41 -16.54 36.84 -5.79
CA GLY A 41 -17.31 38.06 -5.58
C GLY A 41 -17.49 38.31 -4.08
N HIS A 42 -16.81 39.35 -3.59
CA HIS A 42 -16.91 40.01 -2.28
C HIS A 42 -16.29 39.41 -1.00
N GLU A 43 -15.87 40.36 -0.16
CA GLU A 43 -14.86 40.38 0.89
C GLU A 43 -15.30 39.78 2.24
N GLY A 44 -14.31 39.30 3.02
CA GLY A 44 -14.41 39.09 4.47
C GLY A 44 -13.90 37.72 4.98
N PRO A 45 -13.06 37.63 6.03
CA PRO A 45 -12.63 36.37 6.64
C PRO A 45 -13.43 36.08 7.95
N PRO A 46 -13.17 34.97 8.66
CA PRO A 46 -13.41 33.57 8.31
C PRO A 46 -14.30 32.88 9.39
N ARG A 47 -14.79 31.64 9.16
CA ARG A 47 -15.02 30.69 10.26
C ARG A 47 -15.14 29.24 9.78
N ALA A 48 -14.33 28.39 10.40
CA ALA A 48 -14.37 26.95 10.27
C ALA A 48 -15.68 26.38 10.83
N ARG A 49 -16.27 25.42 10.09
CA ARG A 49 -17.01 24.23 10.58
C ARG A 49 -17.59 23.52 9.36
N GLY A 50 -17.10 22.31 9.06
CA GLY A 50 -17.63 21.48 7.98
C GLY A 50 -17.64 20.03 8.39
N GLY A 51 -18.70 19.60 9.07
CA GLY A 51 -19.04 18.19 9.17
C GLY A 51 -19.51 17.71 7.81
N PHE A 52 -18.90 16.64 7.30
CA PHE A 52 -19.31 16.00 6.05
C PHE A 52 -20.67 15.33 6.22
N LYS A 53 -21.61 15.57 5.29
CA LYS A 53 -22.85 14.81 5.16
C LYS A 53 -22.92 14.16 3.77
N PRO A 54 -23.29 12.89 3.66
CA PRO A 54 -23.43 12.22 2.37
C PRO A 54 -24.65 12.75 1.61
N VAL A 55 -24.49 12.93 0.29
CA VAL A 55 -25.57 13.26 -0.64
C VAL A 55 -26.04 11.96 -1.30
N VAL A 56 -27.34 11.71 -1.29
CA VAL A 56 -27.97 10.56 -1.97
C VAL A 56 -28.77 11.09 -3.15
N CYS A 57 -28.39 10.74 -4.38
CA CYS A 57 -29.16 11.05 -5.58
C CYS A 57 -29.95 9.82 -6.04
N SER A 58 -31.23 9.98 -6.32
CA SER A 58 -32.07 8.93 -6.92
C SER A 58 -32.48 9.36 -8.33
N ALA A 59 -32.26 8.50 -9.32
CA ALA A 59 -32.58 8.79 -10.71
C ALA A 59 -33.98 8.24 -11.06
N HIS A 60 -34.93 9.13 -11.36
CA HIS A 60 -36.14 8.79 -12.11
C HIS A 60 -35.95 9.16 -13.58
N ARG A 61 -36.37 8.25 -14.46
CA ARG A 61 -36.28 8.42 -15.91
C ARG A 61 -37.52 9.20 -16.38
N GLU A 62 -37.40 10.51 -16.57
CA GLU A 62 -38.42 11.28 -17.30
C GLU A 62 -38.20 11.17 -18.81
N THR A 63 -39.31 11.23 -19.54
CA THR A 63 -39.50 10.93 -20.96
C THR A 63 -38.77 11.85 -21.95
N THR A 64 -37.93 12.77 -21.47
CA THR A 64 -37.19 13.74 -22.29
C THR A 64 -35.67 13.58 -22.27
N GLY A 65 -35.13 12.53 -21.61
CA GLY A 65 -33.71 12.17 -21.73
C GLY A 65 -32.73 13.07 -20.95
N ALA A 66 -33.22 13.93 -20.05
CA ALA A 66 -32.39 14.67 -19.11
C ALA A 66 -32.31 13.94 -17.75
N LEU A 67 -31.10 13.87 -17.16
CA LEU A 67 -30.89 13.43 -15.78
C LEU A 67 -30.95 14.66 -14.87
N ALA A 68 -31.96 14.75 -14.01
CA ALA A 68 -32.05 15.77 -12.98
C ALA A 68 -31.38 15.27 -11.69
N CYS A 69 -30.41 16.01 -11.17
CA CYS A 69 -29.85 15.83 -9.83
C CYS A 69 -30.34 16.97 -8.94
N HIS A 70 -31.06 16.66 -7.86
CA HIS A 70 -31.43 17.64 -6.84
C HIS A 70 -30.49 17.53 -5.65
N ALA A 71 -29.73 18.58 -5.39
CA ALA A 71 -29.08 18.79 -4.10
C ALA A 71 -30.07 19.50 -3.18
N TYR A 72 -30.44 18.88 -2.06
CA TYR A 72 -31.25 19.54 -1.04
C TYR A 72 -30.33 20.10 0.03
N ASP A 73 -30.25 21.43 0.10
CA ASP A 73 -29.99 22.12 1.35
C ASP A 73 -31.32 22.47 2.02
N ARG A 74 -31.31 22.72 3.33
CA ARG A 74 -32.50 22.92 4.17
C ARG A 74 -33.38 24.12 3.78
N GLU A 75 -33.04 24.85 2.71
CA GLU A 75 -33.73 26.05 2.22
C GLU A 75 -34.16 26.04 0.73
N GLY A 76 -34.10 24.90 0.04
CA GLY A 76 -34.89 24.71 -1.19
C GLY A 76 -34.57 25.61 -2.39
N VAL A 77 -33.30 25.87 -2.71
CA VAL A 77 -32.89 26.58 -3.93
C VAL A 77 -32.24 25.63 -4.94
N THR A 78 -32.79 25.52 -6.14
CA THR A 78 -32.31 24.66 -7.24
C THR A 78 -31.32 25.38 -8.15
N ALA A 79 -30.20 24.72 -8.50
CA ALA A 79 -29.30 25.12 -9.58
C ALA A 79 -29.32 24.07 -10.72
N HIS A 80 -29.41 24.53 -11.97
CA HIS A 80 -29.48 23.68 -13.17
C HIS A 80 -28.09 23.48 -13.79
N MET A 81 -27.73 22.23 -14.13
CA MET A 81 -26.52 21.88 -14.88
C MET A 81 -26.87 21.07 -16.12
N ASN A 82 -26.31 21.43 -17.28
CA ASN A 82 -26.39 20.66 -18.53
C ASN A 82 -24.99 20.15 -18.89
N GLY A 83 -24.85 18.84 -19.13
CA GLY A 83 -23.61 18.20 -19.58
C GLY A 83 -23.84 17.34 -20.82
N SER A 84 -22.95 17.47 -21.82
CA SER A 84 -23.01 16.78 -23.12
C SER A 84 -22.04 15.60 -23.14
N ALA A 85 -22.47 14.44 -23.66
CA ALA A 85 -21.69 13.21 -23.72
C ALA A 85 -20.98 13.05 -25.08
N SER A 86 -19.68 12.75 -25.06
CA SER A 86 -18.86 12.43 -26.23
C SER A 86 -18.60 10.92 -26.29
N ASN A 87 -19.05 10.28 -27.38
CA ASN A 87 -18.82 8.86 -27.69
C ASN A 87 -17.60 8.70 -28.60
N ARG A 88 -16.68 7.77 -28.28
CA ARG A 88 -15.84 7.12 -29.29
C ARG A 88 -15.63 5.63 -29.01
N PRO A 89 -15.46 4.80 -30.07
CA PRO A 89 -15.66 3.37 -30.03
C PRO A 89 -14.38 2.56 -29.74
N ALA A 90 -14.60 1.34 -29.26
CA ALA A 90 -13.62 0.30 -29.02
C ALA A 90 -13.06 -0.31 -30.31
N ARG A 91 -11.82 -0.79 -30.27
CA ARG A 91 -11.29 -1.78 -31.22
C ARG A 91 -10.66 -2.95 -30.47
N ALA A 92 -10.99 -4.14 -30.95
CA ALA A 92 -10.54 -5.44 -30.49
C ALA A 92 -9.27 -5.89 -31.26
N GLY A 93 -8.51 -6.79 -30.63
CA GLY A 93 -7.45 -7.57 -31.26
C GLY A 93 -6.83 -8.60 -30.29
N LEU A 94 -7.19 -9.87 -30.46
CA LEU A 94 -6.42 -11.07 -30.06
C LEU A 94 -5.19 -11.19 -30.99
N ALA A 95 -4.10 -11.91 -30.71
CA ALA A 95 -3.99 -13.28 -30.21
C ALA A 95 -2.55 -13.67 -29.74
N LEU A 96 -2.52 -14.67 -28.85
CA LEU A 96 -1.62 -15.83 -28.64
C LEU A 96 -0.13 -15.86 -29.06
N GLY A 97 0.72 -16.35 -28.14
CA GLY A 97 2.03 -16.98 -28.39
C GLY A 97 2.57 -17.73 -27.14
N ALA A 98 3.12 -18.93 -27.33
CA ALA A 98 3.23 -20.03 -26.36
C ALA A 98 4.49 -20.06 -25.45
N ALA A 99 4.56 -21.12 -24.63
CA ALA A 99 5.25 -21.29 -23.36
C ALA A 99 6.61 -22.05 -23.38
N LEU A 100 7.39 -21.85 -22.28
CA LEU A 100 8.30 -22.75 -21.53
C LEU A 100 9.48 -23.42 -22.29
N VAL A 101 10.68 -23.60 -21.72
CA VAL A 101 11.05 -24.56 -20.65
C VAL A 101 12.41 -24.18 -19.99
N SER A 102 12.50 -24.34 -18.67
CA SER A 102 13.75 -24.33 -17.87
C SER A 102 14.37 -25.72 -17.76
N ALA A 103 15.70 -25.80 -17.60
CA ALA A 103 16.36 -26.96 -17.01
C ALA A 103 17.30 -26.51 -15.87
N MET A 104 17.07 -27.12 -14.71
CA MET A 104 17.89 -27.08 -13.50
C MET A 104 19.23 -27.80 -13.68
N LEU A 105 20.21 -27.52 -12.81
CA LEU A 105 21.04 -28.54 -12.17
C LEU A 105 21.54 -28.03 -10.80
N CYS A 106 21.22 -28.79 -9.74
CA CYS A 106 21.75 -28.66 -8.39
C CYS A 106 22.98 -29.55 -8.22
N THR A 107 23.90 -29.14 -7.35
CA THR A 107 24.75 -30.06 -6.57
C THR A 107 25.00 -29.47 -5.18
N PRO A 108 24.64 -30.15 -4.08
CA PRO A 108 25.16 -29.86 -2.75
C PRO A 108 26.46 -30.64 -2.50
N ALA A 109 27.44 -30.00 -1.86
CA ALA A 109 28.57 -30.68 -1.24
C ALA A 109 28.40 -30.59 0.27
N THR A 110 28.19 -31.75 0.89
CA THR A 110 28.27 -31.96 2.34
C THR A 110 29.62 -32.58 2.64
N ALA A 111 30.38 -32.01 3.58
CA ALA A 111 31.45 -32.70 4.26
C ALA A 111 31.48 -32.24 5.72
N ALA A 112 31.60 -33.21 6.61
CA ALA A 112 31.48 -33.10 8.06
C ALA A 112 32.85 -33.21 8.75
N GLY A 113 32.90 -32.69 9.98
CA GLY A 113 33.77 -33.13 11.09
C GLY A 113 34.95 -32.22 11.41
N PRO A 114 35.58 -32.32 12.62
CA PRO A 114 35.11 -32.91 13.87
C PRO A 114 35.18 -31.94 15.08
N GLU A 115 34.60 -32.45 16.17
CA GLU A 115 34.65 -32.01 17.56
C GLU A 115 36.08 -32.04 18.13
N GLU A 116 36.50 -30.99 18.84
CA GLU A 116 37.64 -31.10 19.77
C GLU A 116 37.36 -30.33 21.07
N ALA A 117 37.31 -31.10 22.14
CA ALA A 117 37.13 -30.67 23.51
C ALA A 117 38.44 -30.08 24.05
N GLY A 118 38.39 -28.83 24.53
CA GLY A 118 39.47 -28.18 25.25
C GLY A 118 38.94 -27.57 26.55
N LYS A 119 38.94 -28.35 27.62
CA LYS A 119 38.59 -27.94 28.99
C LYS A 119 39.78 -27.23 29.62
N GLY A 120 39.64 -25.93 29.90
CA GLY A 120 40.59 -25.15 30.71
C GLY A 120 39.84 -24.16 31.60
N PRO A 121 40.18 -24.04 32.91
CA PRO A 121 39.47 -23.18 33.85
C PRO A 121 39.94 -21.73 33.70
N GLY A 122 39.33 -21.01 32.76
CA GLY A 122 39.52 -19.58 32.58
C GLY A 122 38.55 -18.79 33.45
N ALA A 123 39.08 -17.90 34.27
CA ALA A 123 38.39 -16.95 35.14
C ALA A 123 37.08 -16.43 34.53
N ALA A 124 36.05 -16.35 35.36
CA ALA A 124 34.78 -15.69 35.05
C ALA A 124 35.03 -14.22 34.73
N ALA A 125 35.36 -13.97 33.45
CA ALA A 125 35.23 -12.67 32.85
C ALA A 125 33.74 -12.36 32.88
N THR A 126 33.36 -11.39 33.69
CA THR A 126 32.06 -10.76 33.64
C THR A 126 31.84 -10.33 32.19
N THR A 127 31.05 -11.11 31.46
CA THR A 127 30.65 -10.78 30.09
C THR A 127 30.11 -9.36 30.14
N PRO A 128 30.67 -8.41 29.36
CA PRO A 128 30.08 -7.08 29.28
C PRO A 128 28.62 -7.29 28.89
N ALA A 129 27.71 -6.65 29.63
CA ALA A 129 26.28 -6.66 29.35
C ALA A 129 26.13 -6.57 27.82
N HIS A 130 25.52 -7.60 27.22
CA HIS A 130 25.29 -7.68 25.78
C HIS A 130 24.93 -6.27 25.31
N ALA A 131 25.82 -5.61 24.57
CA ALA A 131 25.49 -4.33 23.96
C ALA A 131 24.20 -4.60 23.20
N GLU A 132 23.10 -4.05 23.70
CA GLU A 132 21.74 -4.38 23.25
C GLU A 132 21.78 -4.27 21.73
N ARG A 133 21.71 -5.43 21.05
CA ARG A 133 21.88 -5.44 19.59
C ARG A 133 20.75 -4.57 19.04
N ALA A 134 21.13 -3.61 18.20
CA ALA A 134 20.16 -2.78 17.51
C ALA A 134 19.09 -3.69 16.91
N CYS A 135 17.84 -3.52 17.34
CA CYS A 135 16.74 -4.31 16.81
C CYS A 135 15.73 -3.39 16.13
N PRO A 136 16.02 -2.87 14.93
CA PRO A 136 15.01 -2.24 14.11
C PRO A 136 14.25 -3.26 13.25
N VAL A 137 12.97 -2.99 13.01
CA VAL A 137 12.17 -3.64 11.95
C VAL A 137 11.55 -2.55 11.09
N VAL A 138 11.76 -2.62 9.77
CA VAL A 138 11.24 -1.63 8.82
C VAL A 138 10.03 -2.22 8.10
N TYR A 139 8.87 -1.63 8.33
CA TYR A 139 7.66 -1.90 7.57
C TYR A 139 7.48 -0.88 6.45
N PHE A 140 6.95 -1.33 5.32
CA PHE A 140 6.62 -0.49 4.18
C PHE A 140 5.17 -0.66 3.78
N ASP A 141 4.59 0.39 3.19
CA ASP A 141 3.57 0.11 2.17
C ASP A 141 4.21 -0.53 0.92
N LEU A 142 3.39 -1.17 0.10
CA LEU A 142 3.84 -1.78 -1.15
C LEU A 142 3.69 -0.82 -2.33
N GLY A 143 2.44 -0.49 -2.69
CA GLY A 143 2.12 0.31 -3.87
C GLY A 143 2.56 1.75 -3.70
N GLU A 144 3.15 2.33 -4.73
CA GLU A 144 3.69 3.70 -4.76
C GLU A 144 4.71 4.02 -3.64
N THR A 145 5.18 3.00 -2.91
CA THR A 145 6.29 3.07 -1.96
C THR A 145 7.47 2.21 -2.38
N LEU A 146 7.25 0.92 -2.64
CA LEU A 146 8.29 0.01 -3.14
C LEU A 146 8.12 -0.31 -4.62
N VAL A 147 6.88 -0.39 -5.09
CA VAL A 147 6.55 -0.75 -6.47
C VAL A 147 5.64 0.28 -7.09
N HIS A 148 5.75 0.45 -8.40
CA HIS A 148 4.82 1.21 -9.21
C HIS A 148 4.08 0.26 -10.15
N THR A 149 2.77 0.47 -10.31
CA THR A 149 1.99 -0.21 -11.36
C THR A 149 1.63 0.79 -12.43
N ALA A 150 2.20 0.61 -13.63
CA ALA A 150 1.97 1.48 -14.76
C ALA A 150 0.56 1.28 -15.36
N ASP A 151 0.16 2.20 -16.25
CA ASP A 151 -1.16 2.19 -16.89
C ASP A 151 -1.45 0.91 -17.70
N ASP A 152 -0.40 0.28 -18.25
CA ASP A 152 -0.48 -0.99 -18.98
C ASP A 152 -0.63 -2.20 -18.03
N GLY A 153 -0.63 -1.97 -16.72
CA GLY A 153 -0.73 -2.98 -15.68
C GLY A 153 0.59 -3.63 -15.32
N SER A 154 1.72 -3.22 -15.91
CA SER A 154 3.03 -3.72 -15.53
C SER A 154 3.46 -3.19 -14.16
N THR A 155 4.10 -4.05 -13.37
CA THR A 155 4.62 -3.68 -12.05
C THR A 155 6.14 -3.70 -12.06
N THR A 156 6.76 -2.65 -11.52
CA THR A 156 8.22 -2.55 -11.39
C THR A 156 8.58 -1.95 -10.02
N TYR A 157 9.83 -2.07 -9.61
CA TYR A 157 10.31 -1.30 -8.46
C TYR A 157 10.26 0.20 -8.74
N LEU A 158 9.89 0.98 -7.72
CA LEU A 158 10.18 2.40 -7.73
C LEU A 158 11.70 2.66 -7.70
N PRO A 159 12.17 3.78 -8.27
CA PRO A 159 13.59 4.13 -8.26
C PRO A 159 14.21 4.05 -6.87
N GLY A 160 15.31 3.28 -6.75
CA GLY A 160 16.05 3.10 -5.50
C GLY A 160 15.50 2.04 -4.55
N ALA A 161 14.25 1.57 -4.69
CA ALA A 161 13.63 0.61 -3.76
C ALA A 161 14.40 -0.72 -3.66
N ALA A 162 14.72 -1.33 -4.81
CA ALA A 162 15.48 -2.58 -4.84
C ALA A 162 16.87 -2.45 -4.19
N SER A 163 17.54 -1.30 -4.39
CA SER A 163 18.85 -1.02 -3.78
C SER A 163 18.73 -0.82 -2.27
N TYR A 164 17.67 -0.15 -1.84
CA TYR A 164 17.40 0.10 -0.43
C TYR A 164 17.10 -1.19 0.35
N LEU A 165 16.27 -2.09 -0.20
CA LEU A 165 16.02 -3.41 0.41
C LEU A 165 17.32 -4.22 0.53
N ARG A 166 18.17 -4.22 -0.50
CA ARG A 166 19.51 -4.85 -0.41
C ARG A 166 20.37 -4.25 0.70
N ASN A 167 20.34 -2.93 0.89
CA ASN A 167 21.09 -2.24 1.95
C ASN A 167 20.59 -2.66 3.35
N LEU A 168 19.27 -2.71 3.56
CA LEU A 168 18.69 -3.19 4.82
C LEU A 168 19.08 -4.64 5.11
N ARG A 169 18.99 -5.52 4.11
CA ARG A 169 19.44 -6.91 4.22
C ARG A 169 20.92 -7.03 4.55
N GLY A 170 21.78 -6.25 3.90
CA GLY A 170 23.23 -6.23 4.18
C GLY A 170 23.58 -5.76 5.59
N ARG A 171 22.65 -5.09 6.28
CA ARG A 171 22.76 -4.65 7.69
C ARG A 171 22.01 -5.56 8.65
N HIS A 172 21.47 -6.69 8.18
CA HIS A 172 20.63 -7.60 8.96
C HIS A 172 19.39 -6.93 9.59
N ILE A 173 18.87 -5.87 8.96
CA ILE A 173 17.65 -5.20 9.37
C ILE A 173 16.46 -5.98 8.79
N ARG A 174 15.56 -6.43 9.67
CA ARG A 174 14.35 -7.16 9.26
C ARG A 174 13.38 -6.19 8.58
N VAL A 175 12.70 -6.68 7.54
CA VAL A 175 11.68 -5.90 6.82
C VAL A 175 10.32 -6.61 6.83
N GLY A 176 9.26 -5.83 6.70
CA GLY A 176 7.87 -6.29 6.59
C GLY A 176 7.04 -5.39 5.67
N LEU A 177 5.84 -5.85 5.35
CA LEU A 177 4.84 -5.08 4.58
C LEU A 177 3.60 -4.84 5.43
N ILE A 178 3.02 -3.67 5.29
CA ILE A 178 1.68 -3.33 5.77
C ILE A 178 0.93 -2.76 4.57
N THR A 179 0.08 -3.58 3.94
CA THR A 179 -0.53 -3.22 2.66
C THR A 179 -1.98 -3.65 2.56
N ASN A 180 -2.75 -2.84 1.83
CA ASN A 180 -4.16 -3.10 1.59
C ASN A 180 -4.32 -4.09 0.43
N VAL A 181 -5.02 -5.18 0.70
CA VAL A 181 -5.50 -6.12 -0.32
C VAL A 181 -6.97 -6.45 -0.02
N PRO A 182 -7.74 -6.98 -0.98
CA PRO A 182 -9.06 -7.52 -0.69
C PRO A 182 -8.99 -8.61 0.41
N PRO A 183 -9.77 -8.49 1.50
CA PRO A 183 -9.87 -9.55 2.49
C PRO A 183 -10.34 -10.89 1.90
N SER A 184 -11.11 -10.85 0.81
CA SER A 184 -11.58 -12.02 0.07
C SER A 184 -10.47 -12.84 -0.59
N TRP A 185 -9.22 -12.35 -0.62
CA TRP A 185 -8.08 -13.09 -1.18
C TRP A 185 -7.64 -14.30 -0.35
N GLY A 186 -8.15 -14.43 0.87
CA GLY A 186 -7.87 -15.61 1.70
C GLY A 186 -8.52 -15.51 3.06
N THR A 187 -8.67 -16.64 3.72
CA THR A 187 -9.17 -16.73 5.10
C THR A 187 -8.04 -16.52 6.11
N THR A 188 -6.81 -16.92 5.76
CA THR A 188 -5.62 -16.76 6.62
C THR A 188 -4.69 -15.63 6.16
N ASP A 189 -3.84 -15.14 7.06
CA ASP A 189 -2.82 -14.13 6.72
C ASP A 189 -1.84 -14.69 5.66
N ALA A 190 -1.51 -15.98 5.75
CA ALA A 190 -0.63 -16.67 4.80
C ALA A 190 -1.26 -16.79 3.40
N GLU A 191 -2.56 -17.11 3.30
CA GLU A 191 -3.27 -17.16 2.02
C GLU A 191 -3.31 -15.80 1.34
N ARG A 192 -3.66 -14.74 2.07
CA ARG A 192 -3.66 -13.37 1.53
C ARG A 192 -2.27 -12.91 1.10
N ALA A 193 -1.23 -13.23 1.88
CA ALA A 193 0.15 -12.93 1.53
C ALA A 193 0.60 -13.71 0.29
N ALA A 194 0.25 -15.00 0.18
CA ALA A 194 0.54 -15.81 -1.00
C ALA A 194 -0.16 -15.27 -2.25
N ARG A 195 -1.45 -14.88 -2.13
CA ARG A 195 -2.19 -14.27 -3.23
C ARG A 195 -1.54 -12.95 -3.68
N LEU A 196 -1.16 -12.09 -2.74
CA LEU A 196 -0.45 -10.85 -3.05
C LEU A 196 0.83 -11.09 -3.87
N ARG A 197 1.64 -12.08 -3.49
CA ARG A 197 2.86 -12.44 -4.23
C ARG A 197 2.52 -12.84 -5.68
N THR A 198 1.53 -13.71 -5.85
CA THR A 198 1.07 -14.15 -7.18
C THR A 198 0.62 -12.97 -8.05
N GLU A 199 -0.15 -12.03 -7.50
CA GLU A 199 -0.66 -10.88 -8.27
C GLU A 199 0.47 -9.97 -8.74
N VAL A 200 1.42 -9.66 -7.86
CA VAL A 200 2.57 -8.81 -8.20
C VAL A 200 3.54 -9.52 -9.16
N ASP A 201 3.79 -10.81 -8.96
CA ASP A 201 4.69 -11.57 -9.84
C ASP A 201 4.10 -11.74 -11.24
N ALA A 202 2.78 -11.87 -11.37
CA ALA A 202 2.10 -11.99 -12.66
C ALA A 202 2.28 -10.73 -13.55
N THR A 203 2.30 -9.56 -12.92
CA THR A 203 2.45 -8.27 -13.61
C THR A 203 3.89 -7.77 -13.62
N TRP A 204 4.82 -8.46 -12.96
CA TRP A 204 6.19 -7.99 -12.79
C TRP A 204 6.93 -7.84 -14.12
N ARG A 205 7.56 -6.68 -14.34
CA ARG A 205 8.42 -6.39 -15.50
C ARG A 205 9.77 -5.80 -15.11
N GLY A 206 10.11 -5.83 -13.81
CA GLY A 206 11.42 -5.40 -13.33
C GLY A 206 12.55 -6.34 -13.78
N PRO A 207 13.77 -5.83 -13.99
CA PRO A 207 14.91 -6.64 -14.45
C PRO A 207 15.41 -7.65 -13.41
N VAL A 208 14.99 -7.50 -12.16
CA VAL A 208 15.22 -8.45 -11.06
C VAL A 208 13.88 -8.78 -10.40
N PRO A 209 13.66 -10.01 -9.91
CA PRO A 209 12.43 -10.36 -9.21
C PRO A 209 12.18 -9.50 -7.97
N PHE A 210 10.91 -9.39 -7.54
CA PHE A 210 10.60 -8.77 -6.27
C PHE A 210 11.18 -9.60 -5.11
N ALA A 211 11.75 -8.94 -4.10
CA ALA A 211 12.54 -9.57 -3.05
C ALA A 211 11.68 -10.17 -1.93
N TRP A 212 10.71 -11.03 -2.27
CA TRP A 212 9.77 -11.63 -1.32
C TRP A 212 10.43 -12.31 -0.11
N ALA A 213 11.61 -12.90 -0.33
CA ALA A 213 12.38 -13.58 0.71
C ALA A 213 12.77 -12.64 1.87
N ASP A 214 13.01 -11.35 1.61
CA ASP A 214 13.41 -10.39 2.64
C ASP A 214 12.26 -10.16 3.65
N PHE A 215 11.00 -10.26 3.19
CA PHE A 215 9.80 -10.04 4.00
C PHE A 215 9.36 -11.29 4.77
N GLY A 216 9.57 -12.50 4.22
CA GLY A 216 9.11 -13.74 4.83
C GLY A 216 7.60 -13.69 5.12
N ASP A 217 7.24 -14.04 6.35
CA ASP A 217 5.86 -14.03 6.87
C ASP A 217 5.41 -12.67 7.44
N ARG A 218 6.27 -11.64 7.43
CA ARG A 218 5.98 -10.29 7.95
C ARG A 218 5.18 -9.44 6.96
N ILE A 219 4.15 -10.02 6.36
CA ILE A 219 3.22 -9.33 5.46
C ILE A 219 1.89 -9.17 6.20
N ARG A 220 1.46 -7.94 6.44
CA ARG A 220 0.22 -7.62 7.14
C ARG A 220 -0.80 -7.08 6.14
N THR A 221 -1.90 -7.81 6.05
CA THR A 221 -3.04 -7.54 5.18
C THR A 221 -4.32 -7.46 6.01
N PRO A 222 -5.33 -6.68 5.58
CA PRO A 222 -6.59 -6.60 6.29
C PRO A 222 -7.32 -7.95 6.23
N ARG A 223 -7.79 -8.43 7.39
CA ARG A 223 -8.64 -9.62 7.52
C ARG A 223 -10.10 -9.32 7.20
N THR A 224 -10.49 -8.06 7.35
CA THR A 224 -11.83 -7.53 7.06
C THR A 224 -11.69 -6.12 6.48
N GLU A 225 -12.74 -5.60 5.87
CA GLU A 225 -12.75 -4.22 5.38
C GLU A 225 -12.56 -3.19 6.50
N ALA A 226 -12.99 -3.49 7.73
CA ALA A 226 -12.78 -2.61 8.89
C ALA A 226 -11.29 -2.49 9.30
N GLU A 227 -10.45 -3.44 8.90
CA GLU A 227 -9.01 -3.40 9.13
C GLU A 227 -8.24 -2.70 8.00
N ARG A 228 -8.89 -2.31 6.90
CA ARG A 228 -8.24 -1.64 5.76
C ARG A 228 -7.62 -0.32 6.23
N LYS A 229 -6.39 -0.02 5.80
CA LYS A 229 -5.74 1.28 6.05
C LYS A 229 -6.72 2.39 5.58
N PRO A 230 -6.92 3.45 6.38
CA PRO A 230 -6.08 3.90 7.49
C PRO A 230 -6.43 3.34 8.88
N SER A 231 -7.24 2.28 8.99
CA SER A 231 -7.49 1.60 10.28
C SER A 231 -6.18 1.17 10.96
N PRO A 232 -5.98 1.43 12.27
CA PRO A 232 -4.69 1.22 12.94
C PRO A 232 -4.29 -0.25 13.12
N VAL A 233 -5.22 -1.19 12.86
CA VAL A 233 -5.09 -2.60 13.21
C VAL A 233 -3.85 -3.26 12.60
N LEU A 234 -3.49 -2.93 11.35
CA LEU A 234 -2.33 -3.55 10.71
C LEU A 234 -1.00 -3.14 11.36
N TRP A 235 -0.88 -1.86 11.72
CA TRP A 235 0.31 -1.34 12.42
C TRP A 235 0.42 -1.90 13.83
N GLN A 236 -0.70 -2.06 14.55
CA GLN A 236 -0.68 -2.67 15.86
C GLN A 236 -0.17 -4.12 15.79
N ARG A 237 -0.70 -4.93 14.88
CA ARG A 237 -0.21 -6.31 14.66
C ARG A 237 1.28 -6.33 14.30
N ALA A 238 1.71 -5.47 13.38
CA ALA A 238 3.12 -5.35 13.00
C ALA A 238 4.04 -4.99 14.18
N LYS A 239 3.57 -4.12 15.08
CA LYS A 239 4.29 -3.74 16.30
C LYS A 239 4.41 -4.91 17.27
N ASP A 240 3.31 -5.63 17.50
CA ASP A 240 3.28 -6.79 18.39
C ASP A 240 4.25 -7.88 17.89
N ASP A 241 4.23 -8.17 16.59
CA ASP A 241 5.12 -9.15 15.94
C ASP A 241 6.61 -8.74 15.95
N SER A 242 6.87 -7.45 16.21
CA SER A 242 8.24 -6.94 16.29
C SER A 242 8.89 -7.20 17.66
N ALA A 243 8.15 -7.76 18.62
CA ALA A 243 8.68 -8.22 19.91
C ALA A 243 9.52 -7.16 20.66
N GLY A 244 9.02 -5.92 20.72
CA GLY A 244 9.67 -4.81 21.41
C GLY A 244 10.79 -4.10 20.62
N CYS A 245 11.11 -4.59 19.42
CA CYS A 245 12.07 -3.94 18.52
C CYS A 245 11.55 -2.58 18.03
N ARG A 246 12.47 -1.65 17.76
CA ARG A 246 12.14 -0.34 17.21
C ARG A 246 11.50 -0.51 15.83
N VAL A 247 10.25 -0.11 15.70
CA VAL A 247 9.53 -0.18 14.43
C VAL A 247 9.63 1.12 13.65
N VAL A 248 9.92 0.99 12.36
CA VAL A 248 9.96 2.06 11.37
C VAL A 248 8.88 1.80 10.34
N TYR A 249 8.12 2.83 9.95
CA TYR A 249 7.14 2.70 8.86
C TYR A 249 7.46 3.69 7.74
N GLN A 250 7.49 3.24 6.49
CA GLN A 250 7.71 4.11 5.33
C GLN A 250 6.57 3.93 4.33
N ALA A 251 5.93 5.02 3.94
CA ALA A 251 4.81 5.02 2.99
C ALA A 251 4.75 6.34 2.21
N GLU A 252 4.02 6.39 1.10
CA GLU A 252 3.89 7.58 0.27
C GLU A 252 2.87 8.58 0.83
N THR A 253 1.80 8.09 1.48
CA THR A 253 0.73 8.97 1.96
C THR A 253 1.01 9.52 3.36
N ALA A 254 0.75 10.82 3.54
CA ALA A 254 0.90 11.47 4.83
C ALA A 254 -0.07 10.92 5.90
N GLN A 255 -1.25 10.45 5.47
CA GLN A 255 -2.26 9.88 6.38
C GLN A 255 -1.74 8.61 7.05
N GLU A 256 -1.15 7.69 6.29
CA GLU A 256 -0.61 6.46 6.84
C GLU A 256 0.58 6.71 7.75
N VAL A 257 1.48 7.61 7.35
CA VAL A 257 2.62 8.03 8.18
C VAL A 257 2.14 8.65 9.50
N SER A 258 1.04 9.41 9.49
CA SER A 258 0.43 9.99 10.69
C SER A 258 -0.13 8.92 11.63
N VAL A 259 -0.87 7.94 11.10
CA VAL A 259 -1.41 6.80 11.88
C VAL A 259 -0.30 5.95 12.48
N ALA A 260 0.73 5.62 11.70
CA ALA A 260 1.87 4.86 12.21
C ALA A 260 2.59 5.63 13.34
N SER A 261 2.77 6.95 13.17
CA SER A 261 3.42 7.80 14.18
C SER A 261 2.65 7.83 15.49
N SER A 262 1.31 7.90 15.45
CA SER A 262 0.49 7.90 16.67
C SER A 262 0.57 6.59 17.46
N LEU A 263 1.00 5.50 16.81
CA LEU A 263 1.25 4.19 17.42
C LEU A 263 2.71 3.99 17.86
N GLY A 264 3.56 5.02 17.73
CA GLY A 264 4.96 5.00 18.15
C GLY A 264 5.95 4.46 17.12
N PHE A 265 5.55 4.35 15.85
CA PHE A 265 6.51 4.08 14.78
C PHE A 265 7.37 5.32 14.51
N LEU A 266 8.66 5.09 14.25
CA LEU A 266 9.45 6.08 13.53
C LEU A 266 8.95 6.10 12.08
N SER A 267 8.12 7.09 11.74
CA SER A 267 7.46 7.11 10.44
C SER A 267 8.14 8.05 9.46
N TYR A 268 8.22 7.64 8.20
CA TYR A 268 8.89 8.37 7.13
C TYR A 268 8.01 8.42 5.88
N GLN A 269 7.70 9.62 5.40
CA GLN A 269 7.00 9.78 4.14
C GLN A 269 7.99 9.76 2.98
N VAL A 270 7.88 8.78 2.09
CA VAL A 270 8.73 8.64 0.90
C VAL A 270 8.32 9.64 -0.19
N GLY A 271 9.17 9.84 -1.20
CA GLY A 271 8.85 10.67 -2.38
C GLY A 271 8.80 12.18 -2.14
N ARG A 272 9.16 12.67 -0.95
CA ARG A 272 9.20 14.11 -0.65
C ARG A 272 10.40 14.79 -1.31
N PRO A 273 10.24 15.98 -1.92
CA PRO A 273 11.35 16.70 -2.53
C PRO A 273 12.39 17.10 -1.47
N ASN A 274 13.65 17.20 -1.89
CA ASN A 274 14.80 17.59 -1.04
C ASN A 274 15.04 16.66 0.16
N ARG A 275 14.59 15.40 0.10
CA ARG A 275 14.86 14.38 1.11
C ARG A 275 15.32 13.08 0.43
N PRO A 276 16.06 12.22 1.14
CA PRO A 276 16.31 10.86 0.67
C PRO A 276 15.00 10.15 0.29
N VAL A 277 15.02 9.30 -0.73
CA VAL A 277 13.80 8.56 -1.15
C VAL A 277 13.26 7.71 -0.01
N PHE A 278 14.16 7.05 0.73
CA PHE A 278 13.87 6.28 1.93
C PHE A 278 14.70 6.79 3.11
N LEU A 279 14.24 6.52 4.34
CA LEU A 279 15.00 6.82 5.55
C LEU A 279 16.36 6.10 5.51
N PRO A 280 17.52 6.78 5.61
CA PRO A 280 18.81 6.12 5.46
C PRO A 280 19.00 4.90 6.37
N ALA A 281 19.44 3.77 5.82
CA ALA A 281 19.52 2.51 6.55
C ALA A 281 20.47 2.58 7.77
N GLY A 282 21.56 3.34 7.70
CA GLY A 282 22.44 3.58 8.85
C GLY A 282 21.77 4.38 9.97
N LEU A 283 20.82 5.28 9.63
CA LEU A 283 20.04 5.99 10.63
C LEU A 283 19.00 5.06 11.29
N VAL A 284 18.36 4.18 10.51
CA VAL A 284 17.48 3.12 11.05
C VAL A 284 18.25 2.25 12.05
N GLU A 285 19.44 1.79 11.67
CA GLU A 285 20.30 0.98 12.53
C GLU A 285 20.67 1.69 13.83
N LEU A 286 21.06 2.97 13.75
CA LEU A 286 21.41 3.79 14.92
C LEU A 286 20.23 3.97 15.86
N LEU A 287 19.04 4.27 15.32
CA LEU A 287 17.82 4.49 16.11
C LEU A 287 17.28 3.20 16.73
N GLY A 288 17.57 2.04 16.12
CA GLY A 288 17.25 0.73 16.67
C GLY A 288 18.02 0.34 17.94
N ARG A 289 19.02 1.13 18.35
CA ARG A 289 19.77 0.96 19.60
C ARG A 289 19.14 1.68 20.79
N ARG A 290 18.07 2.45 20.59
CA ARG A 290 17.35 3.15 21.66
C ARG A 290 16.14 2.32 22.07
N PRO A 291 15.84 2.22 23.38
CA PRO A 291 14.64 1.55 23.87
C PRO A 291 13.39 2.07 23.15
N GLY A 292 12.47 1.15 22.84
CA GLY A 292 11.20 1.32 22.11
C GLY A 292 10.24 2.30 22.75
#